data_AF-A0A9W4T7B9-F1
#
_entry.id   AF-A0A9W4T7B9-F1
#
_cell.length_a   1.000
_cell.length_b   1.000
_cell.length_c   1.000
_cell.angle_alpha   90.00
_cell.angle_beta   90.00
_cell.angle_gamma   90.00
#
_symmetry.space_group_name_H-M   'P 1'
#
loop_
_entity.id
_entity.type
_entity.pdbx_description
1 polymer ?
#
loop_
_entity_poly.entity_id
_entity_poly.type
_entity_poly.pdbx_seq_one_letter_code
_entity_poly.pdbx_strand_id
1 'polypeptide(L)'
;MPPRKKRNEYKQYDPKNLPMQSHSQFKKQISQLDKTNSSKDRHDLESEFGIKGRSILFDLQATCFPTSFPIDMMHLIYKNIADYMFQHWIGKFFKKDSNQDNGRPPCNLVIHHNRYKAEEWACFVKAVRLCQKLILTSQEL
;
A
#
# COMPACT_ATOMS: atom_id res chain seq x y z
N MET A 1 18.68 -7.46 -10.64
CA MET A 1 19.99 -7.19 -10.01
C MET A 1 20.05 -5.73 -9.62
N PRO A 2 20.53 -5.38 -8.41
CA PRO A 2 20.78 -3.99 -8.08
C PRO A 2 21.89 -3.42 -9.01
N PRO A 3 21.86 -2.14 -9.35
CA PRO A 3 22.81 -1.53 -10.27
C PRO A 3 24.24 -1.59 -9.70
N ARG A 4 25.19 -1.92 -10.57
CA ARG A 4 26.60 -2.17 -10.24
C ARG A 4 27.34 -0.84 -9.99
N LYS A 5 27.15 -0.22 -8.82
CA LYS A 5 28.00 0.89 -8.36
C LYS A 5 29.37 0.37 -7.89
N LYS A 6 30.42 1.19 -8.02
CA LYS A 6 31.80 0.86 -7.59
C LYS A 6 31.79 0.42 -6.12
N ARG A 7 32.56 -0.62 -5.79
CA ARG A 7 32.53 -1.38 -4.51
C ARG A 7 32.70 -0.54 -3.22
N ASN A 8 33.10 0.73 -3.31
CA ASN A 8 33.58 1.51 -2.16
C ASN A 8 32.65 2.69 -1.77
N GLU A 9 31.45 2.79 -2.35
CA GLU A 9 30.58 3.97 -2.21
C GLU A 9 29.23 3.66 -1.56
N TYR A 10 29.12 2.53 -0.86
CA TYR A 10 27.94 2.20 -0.07
C TYR A 10 28.06 2.90 1.28
N LYS A 11 27.05 3.72 1.64
CA LYS A 11 26.93 4.24 3.00
C LYS A 11 26.89 3.04 3.96
N GLN A 12 27.91 2.90 4.79
CA GLN A 12 27.94 1.88 5.82
C GLN A 12 27.02 2.31 6.94
N TYR A 13 25.95 1.56 7.16
CA TYR A 13 25.01 1.80 8.25
C TYR A 13 25.33 0.88 9.43
N ASP A 14 25.25 1.42 10.65
CA ASP A 14 25.27 0.60 11.86
C ASP A 14 23.91 -0.11 12.00
N PRO A 15 23.86 -1.45 12.04
CA PRO A 15 22.62 -2.20 12.21
C PRO A 15 21.86 -1.85 13.49
N LYS A 16 22.57 -1.41 14.54
CA LYS A 16 21.96 -1.02 15.82
C LYS A 16 21.43 0.41 15.81
N ASN A 17 21.84 1.22 14.83
CA ASN A 17 21.49 2.63 14.73
C ASN A 17 21.12 3.00 13.30
N LEU A 18 20.11 2.31 12.78
CA LEU A 18 19.57 2.59 11.45
C LEU A 18 18.79 3.91 11.49
N PRO A 19 18.98 4.81 10.51
CA PRO A 19 18.22 6.05 10.43
C PRO A 19 16.74 5.71 10.18
N MET A 20 15.90 5.95 11.19
CA MET A 20 14.46 5.78 11.05
C MET A 20 13.83 6.97 10.34
N GLN A 21 12.92 6.69 9.41
CA GLN A 21 12.10 7.73 8.79
C GLN A 21 10.95 8.11 9.71
N SER A 22 10.83 9.40 10.01
CA SER A 22 9.71 9.97 10.77
C SER A 22 8.61 10.50 9.86
N HIS A 23 7.40 10.63 10.40
CA HIS A 23 6.25 11.16 9.66
C HIS A 23 6.46 12.60 9.18
N SER A 24 7.16 13.43 9.95
CA SER A 24 7.47 14.80 9.56
C SER A 24 8.49 14.86 8.41
N GLN A 25 9.49 13.97 8.40
CA GLN A 25 10.44 13.84 7.29
C GLN A 25 9.72 13.38 6.02
N PHE A 26 8.86 12.38 6.13
CA PHE A 26 8.06 11.88 5.01
C PHE A 26 7.19 13.00 4.40
N LYS A 27 6.52 13.81 5.24
CA LYS A 27 5.76 15.00 4.80
C LYS A 27 6.59 15.98 3.97
N LYS A 28 7.82 16.26 4.40
CA LYS A 28 8.73 17.15 3.69
C LYS A 28 9.15 16.56 2.34
N GLN A 29 9.49 15.28 2.30
CA GLN A 29 9.91 14.58 1.08
C GLN A 29 8.79 14.51 0.04
N ILE A 30 7.56 14.20 0.45
CA ILE A 30 6.38 14.24 -0.43
C ILE A 30 6.16 15.64 -0.98
N SER A 31 6.25 16.67 -0.13
CA SER A 31 6.10 18.06 -0.56
C SER A 31 7.18 18.49 -1.56
N GLN A 32 8.39 17.93 -1.47
CA GLN A 32 9.46 18.17 -2.46
C GLN A 32 9.15 17.46 -3.77
N LEU A 33 8.74 16.18 -3.73
CA LEU A 33 8.34 15.43 -4.92
C LEU A 33 7.17 16.09 -5.67
N ASP A 34 6.18 16.60 -4.95
CA ASP A 34 5.00 17.26 -5.53
C ASP A 34 5.35 18.60 -6.19
N LYS A 35 6.40 19.30 -5.74
CA LYS A 35 6.87 20.57 -6.32
C LYS A 35 7.75 20.38 -7.55
N THR A 36 8.31 19.20 -7.75
CA THR A 36 9.24 18.92 -8.84
C THR A 36 8.49 18.71 -10.16
N ASN A 37 8.72 19.58 -11.14
CA ASN A 37 8.08 19.51 -12.46
C ASN A 37 8.86 18.64 -13.46
N SER A 38 10.17 18.47 -13.22
CA SER A 38 11.05 17.69 -14.10
C SER A 38 10.93 16.19 -13.79
N SER A 39 10.57 15.41 -14.81
CA SER A 39 10.44 13.95 -14.69
C SER A 39 11.74 13.27 -14.24
N LYS A 40 12.89 13.77 -14.72
CA LYS A 40 14.21 13.23 -14.37
C LYS A 40 14.55 13.51 -12.91
N ASP A 41 14.38 14.76 -12.47
CA ASP A 41 14.69 15.16 -11.09
C ASP A 41 13.74 14.46 -10.11
N ARG A 42 12.48 14.28 -10.52
CA ARG A 42 11.51 13.49 -9.74
C ARG A 42 11.98 12.05 -9.57
N HIS A 43 12.43 11.40 -10.64
CA HIS A 43 12.93 10.03 -10.58
C HIS A 43 14.16 9.91 -9.66
N ASP A 44 15.08 10.88 -9.72
CA ASP A 44 16.27 10.90 -8.86
C ASP A 44 15.89 11.07 -7.39
N LEU A 45 14.94 11.96 -7.07
CA LEU A 45 14.40 12.14 -5.71
C LEU A 45 13.61 10.91 -5.22
N GLU A 46 12.81 10.27 -6.08
CA GLU A 46 12.10 9.03 -5.73
C GLU A 46 13.08 7.93 -5.34
N SER A 47 14.20 7.82 -6.07
CA SER A 47 15.27 6.86 -5.82
C SER A 47 16.02 7.19 -4.52
N GLU A 48 16.33 8.46 -4.28
CA GLU A 48 17.02 8.90 -3.06
C GLU A 48 16.17 8.72 -1.81
N PHE A 49 14.89 9.11 -1.85
CA PHE A 49 13.99 9.02 -0.71
C PHE A 49 13.45 7.60 -0.49
N GLY A 50 13.49 6.76 -1.53
CA GLY A 50 12.83 5.45 -1.53
C GLY A 50 11.30 5.57 -1.53
N ILE A 51 10.76 6.70 -2.01
CA ILE A 51 9.33 7.02 -2.01
C ILE A 51 8.90 7.23 -3.46
N LYS A 52 7.96 6.42 -3.94
CA LYS A 52 7.43 6.54 -5.31
C LYS A 52 6.44 7.69 -5.53
N GLY A 53 5.85 8.20 -4.45
CA GLY A 53 4.90 9.30 -4.53
C GLY A 53 3.97 9.35 -3.33
N ARG A 54 3.06 10.32 -3.34
CA ARG A 54 2.06 10.51 -2.29
C ARG A 54 1.05 9.36 -2.32
N SER A 55 0.90 8.68 -1.18
CA SER A 55 -0.14 7.66 -1.00
C SER A 55 -1.53 8.30 -0.93
N ILE A 56 -2.56 7.62 -1.45
CA ILE A 56 -3.97 8.06 -1.30
C ILE A 56 -4.42 8.09 0.17
N LEU A 57 -3.73 7.34 1.03
CA LEU A 57 -4.01 7.27 2.46
C LEU A 57 -3.31 8.38 3.24
N PHE A 58 -2.45 9.17 2.60
CA PHE A 58 -1.63 10.18 3.25
C PHE A 58 -2.45 11.29 3.92
N ASP A 59 -3.65 11.56 3.41
CA ASP A 59 -4.54 12.60 3.93
C ASP A 59 -5.38 12.12 5.12
N LEU A 60 -5.30 10.84 5.48
CA LEU A 60 -6.01 10.30 6.63
C LEU A 60 -5.30 10.68 7.93
N GLN A 61 -5.99 11.42 8.80
CA GLN A 61 -5.46 11.85 10.11
C GLN A 61 -5.06 10.69 11.01
N ALA A 62 -5.68 9.52 10.83
CA ALA A 62 -5.38 8.31 11.60
C ALA A 62 -4.10 7.58 11.15
N THR A 63 -3.37 8.09 10.14
CA THR A 63 -2.19 7.43 9.58
C THR A 63 -0.89 8.19 9.87
N CYS A 64 0.16 7.44 10.17
CA CYS A 64 1.53 7.90 10.40
C CYS A 64 2.46 7.16 9.44
N PHE A 65 2.86 7.79 8.35
CA PHE A 65 3.84 7.20 7.43
C PHE A 65 5.27 7.29 7.98
N PRO A 66 6.14 6.26 7.78
CA PRO A 66 5.83 4.95 7.21
C PRO A 66 5.28 3.92 8.24
N THR A 67 5.23 4.26 9.52
CA THR A 67 4.97 3.31 10.62
C THR A 67 3.59 2.64 10.61
N SER A 68 2.56 3.28 10.07
CA SER A 68 1.19 2.72 9.99
C SER A 68 1.03 1.60 8.98
N PHE A 69 2.00 1.40 8.06
CA PHE A 69 1.93 0.37 7.03
C PHE A 69 3.18 -0.50 7.07
N PRO A 70 3.41 -1.27 8.16
CA PRO A 70 4.54 -2.18 8.21
C PRO A 70 4.41 -3.18 7.07
N ILE A 71 5.54 -3.42 6.39
CA ILE A 71 5.58 -4.20 5.16
C ILE A 71 5.00 -5.60 5.33
N ASP A 72 5.13 -6.17 6.53
CA ASP A 72 4.66 -7.50 6.87
C ASP A 72 3.13 -7.60 6.92
N MET A 73 2.45 -6.66 7.59
CA MET A 73 0.97 -6.62 7.63
C MET A 73 0.38 -6.35 6.25
N MET A 74 1.01 -5.45 5.48
CA MET A 74 0.58 -5.14 4.11
C MET A 74 0.68 -6.35 3.19
N HIS A 75 1.78 -7.10 3.24
CA HIS A 75 1.93 -8.31 2.44
C HIS A 75 1.01 -9.45 2.92
N LEU A 76 0.88 -9.63 4.24
CA LEU A 76 0.15 -10.76 4.79
C LEU A 76 -1.37 -10.61 4.60
N ILE A 77 -1.91 -9.43 4.88
CA ILE A 77 -3.36 -9.16 4.85
C ILE A 77 -3.80 -8.73 3.46
N TYR A 78 -3.15 -7.73 2.86
CA TYR A 78 -3.69 -7.15 1.62
C TYR A 78 -3.40 -7.98 0.38
N LYS A 79 -2.26 -8.68 0.29
CA LYS A 79 -1.97 -9.49 -0.91
C LYS A 79 -2.92 -10.68 -1.06
N ASN A 80 -3.29 -11.32 0.05
CA ASN A 80 -4.03 -12.58 0.01
C ASN A 80 -5.50 -12.43 0.38
N ILE A 81 -5.87 -11.41 1.16
CA ILE A 81 -7.20 -11.30 1.79
C ILE A 81 -8.00 -10.11 1.25
N ALA A 82 -7.37 -9.16 0.52
CA ALA A 82 -8.05 -7.93 0.08
C ALA A 82 -9.31 -8.17 -0.76
N ASP A 83 -9.27 -9.12 -1.69
CA ASP A 83 -10.44 -9.40 -2.53
C ASP A 83 -11.61 -9.96 -1.70
N TYR A 84 -11.31 -10.86 -0.77
CA TYR A 84 -12.30 -11.41 0.17
C TYR A 84 -12.90 -10.33 1.09
N MET A 85 -12.06 -9.45 1.63
CA MET A 85 -12.52 -8.32 2.45
C MET A 85 -13.44 -7.38 1.65
N PHE A 86 -13.08 -7.09 0.39
CA PHE A 86 -13.89 -6.24 -0.46
C PHE A 86 -15.24 -6.88 -0.79
N GLN A 87 -15.24 -8.15 -1.20
CA GLN A 87 -16.47 -8.92 -1.43
C GLN A 87 -17.36 -8.96 -0.18
N HIS A 88 -16.75 -9.05 1.01
CA HIS A 88 -17.50 -9.08 2.27
C HIS A 88 -18.17 -7.75 2.55
N TRP A 89 -17.43 -6.66 2.38
CA TRP A 89 -17.96 -5.32 2.54
C TRP A 89 -19.10 -5.00 1.56
N ILE A 90 -18.98 -5.37 0.28
CA ILE A 90 -20.07 -5.14 -0.69
C ILE A 90 -21.22 -6.16 -0.58
N GLY A 91 -21.23 -7.01 0.46
CA GLY A 91 -22.28 -7.99 0.72
C GLY A 91 -22.34 -9.15 -0.28
N LYS A 92 -21.26 -9.41 -1.04
CA LYS A 92 -21.19 -10.47 -2.06
C LYS A 92 -20.35 -11.68 -1.64
N PHE A 93 -19.70 -11.62 -0.48
CA PHE A 93 -18.81 -12.70 -0.01
C PHE A 93 -19.56 -13.98 0.33
N PHE A 94 -20.65 -13.86 1.09
CA PHE A 94 -21.51 -15.00 1.35
C PHE A 94 -22.43 -15.19 0.15
N LYS A 95 -22.31 -16.35 -0.51
CA LYS A 95 -23.30 -16.75 -1.52
C LYS A 95 -24.63 -16.93 -0.83
N LYS A 96 -25.66 -16.35 -1.43
CA LYS A 96 -27.04 -16.46 -0.97
C LYS A 96 -27.58 -17.81 -1.44
N ASP A 97 -27.13 -18.90 -0.84
CA ASP A 97 -27.58 -20.23 -1.25
C ASP A 97 -28.88 -20.55 -0.52
N SER A 98 -29.99 -20.52 -1.25
CA SER A 98 -31.17 -21.30 -0.91
C SER A 98 -30.76 -22.78 -0.91
N ASN A 99 -30.48 -23.30 0.28
CA ASN A 99 -30.32 -24.72 0.58
C ASN A 99 -29.13 -25.43 -0.10
N GLN A 100 -27.95 -25.39 0.52
CA GLN A 100 -27.16 -26.58 0.91
C GLN A 100 -25.79 -26.19 1.46
N ASP A 101 -25.52 -26.69 2.67
CA ASP A 101 -24.18 -26.88 3.23
C ASP A 101 -23.32 -27.69 2.24
N ASN A 102 -22.11 -27.21 1.94
CA ASN A 102 -20.96 -27.98 1.43
C ASN A 102 -19.73 -27.05 1.38
N GLY A 103 -18.91 -27.09 2.42
CA GLY A 103 -17.70 -26.29 2.58
C GLY A 103 -16.79 -26.25 1.35
N ARG A 104 -16.40 -25.05 0.93
CA ARG A 104 -15.23 -24.88 0.06
C ARG A 104 -13.99 -24.70 0.94
N PRO A 105 -12.95 -25.55 0.77
CA PRO A 105 -11.73 -25.42 1.55
C PRO A 105 -10.94 -24.17 1.10
N PRO A 106 -9.98 -23.69 1.93
CA PRO A 106 -9.16 -22.54 1.60
C PRO A 106 -8.43 -22.77 0.29
N CYS A 107 -8.49 -21.80 -0.63
CA CYS A 107 -7.75 -21.87 -1.88
C CYS A 107 -6.24 -22.01 -1.58
N ASN A 108 -5.66 -23.15 -1.97
CA ASN A 108 -4.24 -23.40 -1.88
C ASN A 108 -3.46 -22.35 -2.69
N LEU A 109 -2.64 -21.57 -1.98
CA LEU A 109 -1.78 -20.50 -2.49
C LEU A 109 -0.78 -20.94 -3.58
N VAL A 110 -0.57 -22.25 -3.74
CA VAL A 110 0.44 -22.84 -4.64
C VAL A 110 0.06 -22.77 -6.12
N ILE A 111 -1.24 -22.72 -6.47
CA ILE A 111 -1.70 -22.89 -7.86
C ILE A 111 -1.68 -21.58 -8.67
N HIS A 112 -1.69 -20.40 -8.02
CA HIS A 112 -1.95 -19.13 -8.71
C HIS A 112 -0.76 -18.15 -8.76
N HIS A 113 0.42 -18.53 -8.26
CA HIS A 113 1.56 -17.61 -8.08
C HIS A 113 1.99 -16.81 -9.33
N ASN A 114 1.67 -17.30 -10.54
CA ASN A 114 2.04 -16.67 -11.81
C ASN A 114 1.10 -15.55 -12.30
N ARG A 115 -0.01 -15.25 -11.62
CA ARG A 115 -0.98 -14.25 -12.09
C ARG A 115 -0.98 -12.93 -11.32
N TYR A 116 -0.22 -12.82 -10.25
CA TYR A 116 -0.34 -11.73 -9.29
C TYR A 116 0.61 -10.58 -9.60
N LYS A 117 0.19 -9.67 -10.48
CA LYS A 117 0.71 -8.31 -10.55
C LYS A 117 -0.42 -7.30 -10.75
N ALA A 118 -0.52 -6.38 -9.79
CA ALA A 118 -1.17 -5.07 -9.85
C ALA A 118 -2.72 -4.97 -9.84
N GLU A 119 -3.50 -5.94 -10.30
CA GLU A 119 -4.98 -5.79 -10.38
C GLU A 119 -5.69 -5.76 -9.01
N GLU A 120 -5.11 -6.38 -7.98
CA GLU A 120 -5.72 -6.54 -6.65
C GLU A 120 -5.84 -5.23 -5.86
N TRP A 121 -5.01 -4.22 -6.17
CA TRP A 121 -5.07 -2.92 -5.51
C TRP A 121 -6.31 -2.11 -5.89
N ALA A 122 -6.96 -2.43 -7.01
CA ALA A 122 -8.12 -1.69 -7.49
C ALA A 122 -9.30 -1.77 -6.50
N CYS A 123 -9.52 -2.93 -5.89
CA CYS A 123 -10.59 -3.12 -4.90
C CYS A 123 -10.32 -2.31 -3.63
N PHE A 124 -9.08 -2.32 -3.12
CA PHE A 124 -8.69 -1.52 -1.97
C PHE A 124 -8.83 0.00 -2.22
N VAL A 125 -8.38 0.47 -3.38
CA VAL A 125 -8.51 1.89 -3.76
C VAL A 125 -9.97 2.31 -3.89
N LYS A 126 -10.84 1.45 -4.44
CA LYS A 126 -12.29 1.69 -4.50
C LYS A 126 -12.91 1.79 -3.11
N ALA A 127 -12.56 0.86 -2.23
CA ALA A 127 -12.94 0.84 -0.82
C ALA A 127 -12.57 2.15 -0.11
N VAL A 128 -11.31 2.58 -0.19
CA VAL A 128 -10.82 3.82 0.42
C VAL A 128 -11.55 5.04 -0.12
N ARG A 129 -11.74 5.12 -1.45
CA ARG A 129 -12.48 6.23 -2.08
C ARG A 129 -13.95 6.26 -1.67
N LEU A 130 -14.59 5.10 -1.49
CA LEU A 130 -15.95 5.00 -0.98
C LEU A 130 -16.03 5.50 0.47
N CYS A 131 -15.11 5.07 1.35
CA CYS A 131 -15.02 5.61 2.70
C CYS A 131 -14.82 7.12 2.72
N GLN A 132 -13.90 7.66 1.91
CA GLN A 132 -13.68 9.10 1.81
C GLN A 132 -14.94 9.85 1.35
N LYS A 133 -15.65 9.34 0.33
CA LYS A 133 -16.92 9.92 -0.12
C LYS A 133 -18.00 9.87 0.96
N LEU A 134 -18.15 8.74 1.63
CA LEU A 134 -19.14 8.56 2.70
C LEU A 134 -18.88 9.50 3.89
N ILE A 135 -17.60 9.72 4.24
CA ILE A 135 -17.19 10.66 5.27
C ILE A 135 -17.54 12.10 4.86
N LEU A 136 -17.23 12.51 3.63
CA LEU A 136 -17.55 13.84 3.12
C LEU A 136 -19.06 14.09 3.06
N THR A 137 -19.86 13.12 2.63
CA THR A 137 -21.34 13.24 2.62
C THR A 137 -21.95 13.28 4.02
N SER A 138 -21.25 12.78 5.04
CA SER A 138 -21.72 12.83 6.43
C SER A 138 -21.35 14.13 7.14
N GLN A 139 -20.44 14.93 6.58
CA GLN A 139 -20.03 16.24 7.13
C GLN A 139 -20.80 17.43 6.52
N GLU A 140 -21.62 17.21 5.49
CA GLU A 140 -22.47 18.24 4.85
C GLU A 140 -23.97 18.13 5.19
N LEU A 141 -24.31 17.38 6.25
CA LEU A 141 -25.64 17.32 6.89
C LEU A 141 -25.57 17.92 8.29
#